data_AF-A0A2J7Q264-F1
#
_entry.id   AF-A0A2J7Q264-F1
#
_cell.length_a   1.000
_cell.length_b   1.000
_cell.length_c   1.000
_cell.angle_alpha   90.00
_cell.angle_beta   90.00
_cell.angle_gamma   90.00
#
_symmetry.space_group_name_H-M   'P 1'
#
loop_
_entity.id
_entity.type
_entity.pdbx_description
1 polymer ?
#
loop_
_entity_poly.entity_id
_entity_poly.type
_entity_poly.pdbx_seq_one_letter_code
_entity_poly.pdbx_strand_id
1 'polypeptide(L)'
;MKDSGYDIQDFRDIAPVFGTMDDFHSLSKAVHKRGIKLVLDFVPNHSSNLHEWFQKSVKREVPYADYYIWADAKGFGTEATPIPPNNWRSVFGGSAWEWNQERRQFYLHQFLKEQPDLNYRNPLVLEEMKNVMQFWLDQGVDGFRLDAVAHLFEDEDLRDEMVKDEDATDEYSQLDHKYTFNLPEVLDVLREFRIVLDKNSENATKYADSLNNYFILWGSGESICMQLLILFML
;
A
#
# COMPACT_ATOMS: atom_id res chain seq x y z
N MET A 1 1.42 -6.75 14.90
CA MET A 1 0.64 -7.59 13.99
C MET A 1 -0.82 -7.48 14.39
N LYS A 2 -1.47 -6.47 13.81
CA LYS A 2 -2.88 -6.14 13.97
C LYS A 2 -3.69 -6.58 12.76
N ASP A 3 -3.04 -6.85 11.63
CA ASP A 3 -3.64 -7.38 10.40
C ASP A 3 -2.81 -8.53 9.81
N SER A 4 -2.47 -9.53 10.64
CA SER A 4 -1.79 -10.77 10.20
C SER A 4 -0.51 -10.59 9.35
N GLY A 5 0.15 -9.43 9.41
CA GLY A 5 1.36 -9.13 8.65
C GLY A 5 1.24 -7.96 7.66
N TYR A 6 0.02 -7.49 7.38
CA TYR A 6 -0.22 -6.37 6.46
C TYR A 6 -0.03 -4.99 7.13
N ASP A 7 0.07 -4.94 8.47
CA ASP A 7 0.57 -3.78 9.23
C ASP A 7 2.11 -3.75 9.30
N ILE A 8 2.78 -3.40 8.19
CA ILE A 8 4.23 -3.56 8.03
C ILE A 8 5.03 -2.51 8.83
N GLN A 9 5.89 -2.95 9.75
CA GLN A 9 6.76 -2.08 10.56
C GLN A 9 8.15 -1.86 9.96
N ASP A 10 8.63 -2.80 9.16
CA ASP A 10 9.85 -2.69 8.38
C ASP A 10 9.65 -3.47 7.07
N PHE A 11 9.73 -2.77 5.95
CA PHE A 11 9.55 -3.36 4.62
C PHE A 11 10.71 -4.25 4.16
N ARG A 12 11.86 -4.24 4.87
CA ARG A 12 13.11 -4.90 4.46
C ARG A 12 13.59 -5.96 5.44
N ASP A 13 12.77 -6.34 6.42
CA ASP A 13 13.11 -7.38 7.42
C ASP A 13 12.01 -8.45 7.54
N ILE A 14 12.37 -9.58 8.16
CA ILE A 14 11.46 -10.71 8.41
C ILE A 14 10.91 -10.59 9.84
N ALA A 15 9.59 -10.69 9.98
CA ALA A 15 8.98 -10.68 11.31
C ALA A 15 9.52 -11.86 12.16
N PRO A 16 9.95 -11.64 13.42
CA PRO A 16 10.62 -12.68 14.23
C PRO A 16 9.82 -13.97 14.43
N VAL A 17 8.49 -13.92 14.31
CA VAL A 17 7.62 -15.10 14.39
C VAL A 17 7.78 -16.05 13.20
N PHE A 18 8.27 -15.55 12.05
CA PHE A 18 8.53 -16.32 10.84
C PHE A 18 9.99 -16.73 10.67
N GLY A 19 10.92 -16.11 11.40
CA GLY A 19 12.34 -16.45 11.38
C GLY A 19 13.21 -15.21 11.15
N THR A 20 14.30 -15.41 10.42
CA THR A 20 15.34 -14.41 10.12
C THR A 20 15.55 -14.25 8.62
N MET A 21 16.35 -13.25 8.22
CA MET A 21 16.77 -13.10 6.82
C MET A 21 17.58 -14.31 6.31
N ASP A 22 18.38 -14.96 7.17
CA ASP A 22 19.11 -16.19 6.81
C ASP A 22 18.16 -17.36 6.52
N ASP A 23 17.05 -17.46 7.25
CA ASP A 23 16.00 -18.44 6.99
C ASP A 23 15.31 -18.16 5.65
N PHE A 24 15.06 -16.88 5.35
CA PHE A 24 14.52 -16.46 4.05
C PHE A 24 15.46 -16.84 2.89
N HIS A 25 16.77 -16.56 3.01
CA HIS A 25 17.75 -16.97 2.00
C HIS A 25 17.81 -18.49 1.83
N SER A 26 17.71 -19.22 2.93
CA SER A 26 17.67 -20.69 2.93
C SER A 26 16.43 -21.22 2.20
N LEU A 27 15.26 -20.60 2.42
CA LEU A 27 14.02 -20.90 1.71
C LEU A 27 14.15 -20.60 0.21
N SER A 28 14.58 -19.38 -0.14
CA SER A 28 14.77 -18.92 -1.53
C SER A 28 15.64 -19.90 -2.32
N LYS A 29 16.80 -20.27 -1.78
CA LYS A 29 17.69 -21.26 -2.39
C LYS A 29 17.05 -22.65 -2.52
N ALA A 30 16.28 -23.09 -1.53
CA ALA A 30 15.64 -24.40 -1.54
C ALA A 30 14.52 -24.50 -2.58
N VAL A 31 13.72 -23.45 -2.76
CA VAL A 31 12.64 -23.42 -3.77
C VAL A 31 13.24 -23.33 -5.18
N HIS A 32 14.25 -22.50 -5.40
CA HIS A 32 14.91 -22.39 -6.71
C HIS A 32 15.63 -23.66 -7.13
N LYS A 33 16.26 -24.40 -6.20
CA LYS A 33 16.86 -25.72 -6.48
C LYS A 33 15.85 -26.73 -7.04
N ARG A 34 14.56 -26.51 -6.80
CA ARG A 34 13.45 -27.34 -7.27
C ARG A 34 12.74 -26.77 -8.50
N GLY A 35 13.25 -25.68 -9.08
CA GLY A 35 12.62 -24.99 -10.22
C GLY A 35 11.32 -24.26 -9.85
N ILE A 36 11.09 -24.00 -8.57
CA ILE A 36 9.91 -23.27 -8.08
C ILE A 36 10.25 -21.77 -8.01
N LYS A 37 9.28 -20.94 -8.41
CA LYS A 37 9.38 -19.47 -8.35
C LYS A 37 8.83 -18.93 -7.03
N LEU A 38 9.50 -17.94 -6.48
CA LEU A 38 9.13 -17.29 -5.22
C LEU A 38 8.50 -15.92 -5.53
N VAL A 39 7.20 -15.81 -5.28
CA VAL A 39 6.45 -14.54 -5.38
C VAL A 39 6.13 -14.08 -3.97
N LEU A 40 6.43 -12.82 -3.66
CA LEU A 40 6.06 -12.20 -2.38
C LEU A 40 4.77 -11.40 -2.49
N ASP A 41 4.03 -11.35 -1.39
CA ASP A 41 2.98 -10.35 -1.23
C ASP A 41 3.62 -8.99 -0.93
N PHE A 42 3.14 -7.94 -1.59
CA PHE A 42 3.66 -6.59 -1.49
C PHE A 42 2.52 -5.62 -1.28
N VAL A 43 2.57 -4.88 -0.17
CA VAL A 43 1.53 -3.94 0.25
C VAL A 43 2.05 -2.51 0.03
N PRO A 44 1.78 -1.90 -1.13
CA PRO A 44 2.23 -0.54 -1.44
C PRO A 44 1.45 0.55 -0.72
N ASN A 45 0.22 0.30 -0.32
CA ASN A 45 -0.73 1.34 0.06
C ASN A 45 -0.41 2.04 1.39
N HIS A 46 -0.02 1.29 2.39
CA HIS A 46 0.11 1.76 3.76
C HIS A 46 1.31 1.08 4.44
N SER A 47 1.75 1.66 5.55
CA SER A 47 2.64 0.99 6.50
C SER A 47 1.94 0.86 7.85
N SER A 48 2.59 0.24 8.83
CA SER A 48 2.16 0.34 10.22
C SER A 48 2.33 1.76 10.75
N ASN A 49 1.45 2.19 11.67
CA ASN A 49 1.67 3.38 12.47
C ASN A 49 2.90 3.26 13.40
N LEU A 50 3.46 2.06 13.59
CA LEU A 50 4.73 1.84 14.30
C LEU A 50 5.95 1.94 13.37
N HIS A 51 5.75 2.05 12.05
CA HIS A 51 6.83 2.20 11.09
C HIS A 51 7.60 3.51 11.34
N GLU A 52 8.93 3.48 11.18
CA GLU A 52 9.82 4.62 11.43
C GLU A 52 9.36 5.86 10.64
N TRP A 53 9.00 5.68 9.37
CA TRP A 53 8.47 6.74 8.51
C TRP A 53 7.26 7.45 9.14
N PHE A 54 6.29 6.72 9.70
CA PHE A 54 5.10 7.34 10.32
C PHE A 54 5.48 8.12 11.57
N GLN A 55 6.33 7.54 12.43
CA GLN A 55 6.81 8.19 13.65
C GLN A 55 7.57 9.49 13.36
N LYS A 56 8.40 9.50 12.31
CA LYS A 56 9.08 10.70 11.81
C LYS A 56 8.12 11.69 11.18
N SER A 57 7.12 11.19 10.44
CA SER A 57 6.07 12.02 9.86
C SER A 57 5.25 12.73 10.94
N VAL A 58 4.83 12.06 12.01
CA VAL A 58 4.13 12.69 13.15
C VAL A 58 4.89 13.93 13.67
N LYS A 59 6.21 13.85 13.73
CA LYS A 59 7.12 14.92 14.19
C LYS A 59 7.49 15.95 13.12
N ARG A 60 6.97 15.82 11.90
CA ARG A 60 7.31 16.65 10.73
C ARG A 60 8.81 16.63 10.39
N GLU A 61 9.49 15.50 10.63
CA GLU A 61 10.89 15.34 10.27
C GLU A 61 11.04 15.22 8.74
N VAL A 62 11.92 16.02 8.14
CA VAL A 62 12.22 15.97 6.69
C VAL A 62 13.14 14.77 6.39
N PRO A 63 12.89 13.97 5.33
CA PRO A 63 11.86 14.15 4.29
C PRO A 63 10.49 13.50 4.58
N TYR A 64 10.30 12.86 5.74
CA TYR A 64 9.12 12.06 6.07
C TYR A 64 7.85 12.86 6.41
N ALA A 65 7.96 14.18 6.57
CA ALA A 65 6.85 15.06 6.95
C ALA A 65 5.59 14.86 6.09
N ASP A 66 5.76 14.56 4.80
CA ASP A 66 4.70 14.39 3.80
C ASP A 66 4.70 12.97 3.20
N TYR A 67 5.23 11.97 3.90
CA TYR A 67 5.15 10.55 3.48
C TYR A 67 3.76 9.95 3.64
N TYR A 68 2.89 10.58 4.43
CA TYR A 68 1.51 10.16 4.70
C TYR A 68 0.57 11.32 4.43
N ILE A 69 -0.71 10.99 4.26
CA ILE A 69 -1.74 11.99 3.98
C ILE A 69 -2.21 12.58 5.32
N TRP A 70 -1.95 13.87 5.50
CA TRP A 70 -2.34 14.64 6.68
C TRP A 70 -3.32 15.74 6.30
N ALA A 71 -4.38 15.90 7.10
CA ALA A 71 -5.38 16.94 6.92
C ALA A 71 -5.70 17.65 8.23
N ASP A 72 -5.93 18.96 8.16
CA ASP A 72 -6.41 19.73 9.30
C ASP A 72 -7.87 19.37 9.60
N ALA A 73 -8.26 19.51 10.88
CA ALA A 73 -9.68 19.41 11.24
C ALA A 73 -10.46 20.56 10.60
N LYS A 74 -11.63 20.30 10.00
CA LYS A 74 -12.48 21.36 9.44
C LYS A 74 -13.18 22.21 10.51
N GLY A 75 -13.06 21.79 11.76
CA GLY A 75 -13.60 22.47 12.93
C GLY A 75 -13.49 21.59 14.15
N PHE A 76 -14.02 22.09 15.26
CA PHE A 76 -14.10 21.35 16.51
C PHE A 76 -15.56 21.34 16.99
N GLY A 77 -16.06 20.17 17.31
CA GLY A 77 -17.40 19.97 17.85
C GLY A 77 -17.49 20.33 19.34
N THR A 78 -18.54 19.83 19.97
CA THR A 78 -18.69 19.90 21.44
C THR A 78 -17.49 19.25 22.12
N GLU A 79 -17.05 19.80 23.25
CA GLU A 79 -15.89 19.31 24.01
C GLU A 79 -14.54 19.34 23.25
N ALA A 80 -14.44 20.20 22.23
CA ALA A 80 -13.23 20.33 21.41
C ALA A 80 -12.82 19.03 20.69
N THR A 81 -13.79 18.16 20.36
CA THR A 81 -13.55 17.00 19.49
C THR A 81 -13.25 17.47 18.06
N PRO A 82 -12.12 17.10 17.45
CA PRO A 82 -11.80 17.49 16.08
C PRO A 82 -12.77 16.84 15.10
N ILE A 83 -13.20 17.59 14.08
CA ILE A 83 -14.11 17.10 13.03
C ILE A 83 -13.27 16.71 11.80
N PRO A 84 -13.38 15.46 11.29
CA PRO A 84 -12.68 15.01 10.08
C PRO A 84 -12.90 15.93 8.87
N PRO A 85 -11.95 15.98 7.92
CA PRO A 85 -12.02 16.88 6.77
C PRO A 85 -13.23 16.57 5.87
N ASN A 86 -13.59 15.30 5.69
CA ASN A 86 -14.70 14.85 4.86
C ASN A 86 -15.38 13.60 5.43
N ASN A 87 -16.33 13.04 4.70
CA ASN A 87 -17.15 11.89 5.09
C ASN A 87 -16.57 10.51 4.71
N TRP A 88 -15.31 10.43 4.26
CA TRP A 88 -14.71 9.17 3.82
C TRP A 88 -14.73 8.08 4.91
N ARG A 89 -14.95 6.84 4.48
CA ARG A 89 -15.13 5.68 5.35
C ARG A 89 -14.01 4.68 5.16
N SER A 90 -13.55 4.11 6.27
CA SER A 90 -12.63 2.96 6.21
C SER A 90 -13.37 1.75 5.65
N VAL A 91 -12.66 0.92 4.88
CA VAL A 91 -13.14 -0.39 4.40
C VAL A 91 -13.61 -1.28 5.55
N PHE A 92 -13.04 -1.11 6.74
CA PHE A 92 -13.42 -1.86 7.95
C PHE A 92 -14.46 -1.14 8.84
N GLY A 93 -15.05 -0.05 8.34
CA GLY A 93 -16.09 0.72 9.01
C GLY A 93 -15.56 1.89 9.84
N GLY A 94 -16.43 2.86 10.10
CA GLY A 94 -16.06 4.11 10.76
C GLY A 94 -15.37 5.11 9.83
N SER A 95 -14.87 6.20 10.42
CA SER A 95 -14.11 7.25 9.71
C SER A 95 -12.82 6.69 9.11
N ALA A 96 -12.46 7.10 7.88
CA ALA A 96 -11.13 6.87 7.31
C ALA A 96 -10.05 7.80 7.89
N TRP A 97 -10.43 8.71 8.79
CA TRP A 97 -9.55 9.70 9.39
C TRP A 97 -9.41 9.46 10.89
N GLU A 98 -8.16 9.38 11.35
CA GLU A 98 -7.81 9.27 12.77
C GLU A 98 -7.00 10.49 13.22
N TRP A 99 -7.40 11.08 14.35
CA TRP A 99 -6.75 12.27 14.87
C TRP A 99 -5.44 11.92 15.60
N ASN A 100 -4.32 12.50 15.15
CA ASN A 100 -3.05 12.41 15.86
C ASN A 100 -2.87 13.59 16.83
N GLN A 101 -2.76 13.31 18.12
CA GLN A 101 -2.66 14.34 19.16
C GLN A 101 -1.35 15.13 19.12
N GLU A 102 -0.24 14.50 18.74
CA GLU A 102 1.08 15.15 18.69
C GLU A 102 1.18 16.09 17.48
N ARG A 103 0.80 15.60 16.31
CA ARG A 103 0.82 16.39 15.06
C ARG A 103 -0.33 17.39 14.95
N ARG A 104 -1.41 17.17 15.72
CA ARG A 104 -2.66 17.93 15.72
C ARG A 104 -3.31 18.02 14.33
N GLN A 105 -3.32 16.89 13.65
CA GLN A 105 -3.93 16.71 12.33
C GLN A 105 -4.54 15.30 12.26
N PHE A 106 -5.49 15.12 11.36
CA PHE A 106 -5.94 13.79 10.95
C PHE A 106 -4.94 13.17 9.99
N TYR A 107 -4.70 11.86 10.11
CA TYR A 107 -4.10 11.07 9.03
C TYR A 107 -5.15 10.16 8.40
N LEU A 108 -4.99 9.90 7.11
CA LEU A 108 -5.82 8.96 6.37
C LEU A 108 -5.42 7.51 6.70
N HIS A 109 -6.41 6.64 6.82
CA HIS A 109 -6.28 5.20 6.79
C HIS A 109 -7.48 4.58 6.05
N GLN A 110 -7.25 3.97 4.89
CA GLN A 110 -8.33 3.29 4.15
C GLN A 110 -8.77 2.00 4.86
N PHE A 111 -7.87 1.40 5.63
CA PHE A 111 -8.08 0.16 6.36
C PHE A 111 -8.13 0.43 7.88
N LEU A 112 -7.34 -0.29 8.69
CA LEU A 112 -7.27 -0.04 10.14
C LEU A 112 -6.56 1.29 10.43
N LYS A 113 -6.87 1.92 11.56
CA LYS A 113 -6.12 3.10 12.03
C LYS A 113 -4.63 2.81 12.27
N GLU A 114 -4.27 1.56 12.50
CA GLU A 114 -2.87 1.13 12.58
C GLU A 114 -2.18 1.03 11.22
N GLN A 115 -2.89 1.25 10.11
CA GLN A 115 -2.44 1.21 8.71
C GLN A 115 -2.57 2.59 8.05
N PRO A 116 -1.80 3.61 8.47
CA PRO A 116 -1.80 4.92 7.83
C PRO A 116 -1.35 4.84 6.36
N ASP A 117 -2.10 5.51 5.50
CA ASP A 117 -1.90 5.48 4.05
C ASP A 117 -0.72 6.35 3.62
N LEU A 118 0.10 5.80 2.71
CA LEU A 118 1.26 6.46 2.13
C LEU A 118 0.81 7.47 1.06
N ASN A 119 1.46 8.63 1.02
CA ASN A 119 1.12 9.68 0.08
C ASN A 119 1.84 9.49 -1.27
N TYR A 120 1.21 8.82 -2.24
CA TYR A 120 1.80 8.59 -3.56
C TYR A 120 1.92 9.84 -4.45
N ARG A 121 1.34 10.97 -4.07
CA ARG A 121 1.61 12.26 -4.73
C ARG A 121 2.98 12.82 -4.35
N ASN A 122 3.60 12.31 -3.29
CA ASN A 122 4.99 12.58 -2.96
C ASN A 122 5.92 11.64 -3.75
N PRO A 123 6.76 12.16 -4.68
CA PRO A 123 7.62 11.31 -5.51
C PRO A 123 8.65 10.51 -4.70
N LEU A 124 8.98 10.94 -3.49
CA LEU A 124 9.88 10.19 -2.61
C LEU A 124 9.24 8.89 -2.10
N VAL A 125 7.92 8.85 -1.91
CA VAL A 125 7.20 7.64 -1.51
C VAL A 125 7.26 6.58 -2.61
N LEU A 126 6.97 7.00 -3.85
CA LEU A 126 7.06 6.10 -5.01
C LEU A 126 8.48 5.53 -5.16
N GLU A 127 9.51 6.38 -5.00
CA GLU A 127 10.89 5.93 -5.11
C GLU A 127 11.30 4.99 -3.97
N GLU A 128 10.85 5.24 -2.73
CA GLU A 128 11.07 4.31 -1.61
C GLU A 128 10.44 2.95 -1.85
N MET A 129 9.21 2.89 -2.35
CA MET A 129 8.54 1.62 -2.63
C MET A 129 9.19 0.86 -3.78
N LYS A 130 9.70 1.56 -4.80
CA LYS A 130 10.56 0.95 -5.84
C LYS A 130 11.86 0.39 -5.24
N ASN A 131 12.47 1.09 -4.28
CA ASN A 131 13.66 0.60 -3.59
C ASN A 131 13.38 -0.62 -2.71
N VAL A 132 12.19 -0.71 -2.09
CA VAL A 132 11.77 -1.92 -1.37
C VAL A 132 11.59 -3.09 -2.34
N MET A 133 10.95 -2.89 -3.49
CA MET A 133 10.83 -3.93 -4.51
C MET A 133 12.22 -4.41 -4.96
N GLN A 134 13.12 -3.48 -5.28
CA GLN A 134 14.48 -3.82 -5.70
C GLN A 134 15.23 -4.61 -4.63
N PHE A 135 15.12 -4.21 -3.36
CA PHE A 135 15.73 -4.93 -2.25
C PHE A 135 15.35 -6.42 -2.25
N TRP A 136 14.05 -6.73 -2.37
CA TRP A 136 13.56 -8.11 -2.35
C TRP A 136 13.93 -8.89 -3.62
N LEU A 137 13.94 -8.23 -4.78
CA LEU A 137 14.46 -8.81 -6.01
C LEU A 137 15.94 -9.21 -5.86
N ASP A 138 16.75 -8.36 -5.22
CA ASP A 138 18.16 -8.65 -4.94
C ASP A 138 18.33 -9.83 -3.95
N GLN A 139 17.33 -10.11 -3.10
CA GLN A 139 17.31 -11.28 -2.23
C GLN A 139 16.85 -12.58 -2.94
N GLY A 140 16.54 -12.51 -4.24
CA GLY A 140 16.12 -13.67 -5.05
C GLY A 140 14.61 -13.88 -5.13
N VAL A 141 13.80 -12.85 -4.90
CA VAL A 141 12.36 -12.90 -5.22
C VAL A 141 12.16 -12.82 -6.74
N ASP A 142 11.24 -13.62 -7.27
CA ASP A 142 10.95 -13.71 -8.71
C ASP A 142 9.76 -12.82 -9.16
N GLY A 143 9.00 -12.26 -8.22
CA GLY A 143 7.87 -11.38 -8.54
C GLY A 143 7.05 -10.99 -7.32
N PHE A 144 6.01 -10.18 -7.56
CA PHE A 144 5.14 -9.66 -6.51
C PHE A 144 3.66 -9.82 -6.82
N ARG A 145 2.87 -10.18 -5.81
CA ARG A 145 1.45 -9.87 -5.74
C ARG A 145 1.32 -8.47 -5.16
N LEU A 146 0.59 -7.57 -5.82
CA LEU A 146 0.37 -6.22 -5.30
C LEU A 146 -0.99 -6.15 -4.61
N ASP A 147 -0.98 -5.83 -3.32
CA ASP A 147 -2.18 -5.68 -2.50
C ASP A 147 -2.71 -4.23 -2.50
N ALA A 148 -4.02 -4.06 -2.30
CA ALA A 148 -4.67 -2.77 -2.11
C ALA A 148 -4.37 -1.66 -3.14
N VAL A 149 -3.92 -2.01 -4.36
CA VAL A 149 -3.46 -1.01 -5.35
C VAL A 149 -4.55 -0.04 -5.82
N ALA A 150 -5.82 -0.42 -5.67
CA ALA A 150 -6.94 0.46 -5.99
C ALA A 150 -7.07 1.65 -5.03
N HIS A 151 -6.43 1.60 -3.86
CA HIS A 151 -6.50 2.65 -2.84
C HIS A 151 -5.27 3.57 -2.83
N LEU A 152 -4.34 3.48 -3.80
CA LEU A 152 -3.08 4.24 -3.74
C LEU A 152 -3.23 5.76 -3.86
N PHE A 153 -4.36 6.23 -4.37
CA PHE A 153 -4.61 7.63 -4.60
C PHE A 153 -6.04 8.01 -4.21
N GLU A 154 -6.13 9.20 -3.62
CA GLU A 154 -7.37 9.87 -3.29
C GLU A 154 -7.45 11.25 -3.95
N ASP A 155 -8.63 11.85 -3.83
CA ASP A 155 -8.95 13.20 -4.28
C ASP A 155 -8.19 14.28 -3.49
N GLU A 156 -7.43 15.13 -4.19
CA GLU A 156 -6.62 16.20 -3.58
C GLU A 156 -7.48 17.30 -2.94
N ASP A 157 -8.68 17.53 -3.47
CA ASP A 157 -9.62 18.52 -2.96
C ASP A 157 -10.36 18.01 -1.70
N LEU A 158 -10.11 16.77 -1.27
CA LEU A 158 -10.72 16.11 -0.12
C LEU A 158 -12.27 16.20 -0.13
N ARG A 159 -12.90 16.10 -1.31
CA ARG A 159 -14.36 16.21 -1.43
C ARG A 159 -15.08 15.06 -0.75
N ASP A 160 -16.26 15.35 -0.21
CA ASP A 160 -17.16 14.32 0.32
C ASP A 160 -17.60 13.35 -0.79
N GLU A 161 -17.68 12.07 -0.45
CA GLU A 161 -18.28 11.04 -1.29
C GLU A 161 -19.81 11.12 -1.25
N MET A 162 -20.43 10.73 -2.36
CA MET A 162 -21.88 10.70 -2.47
C MET A 162 -22.44 9.50 -1.70
N VAL A 163 -23.55 9.70 -1.00
CA VAL A 163 -24.31 8.59 -0.42
C VAL A 163 -25.01 7.85 -1.55
N LYS A 164 -24.74 6.55 -1.65
CA LYS A 164 -25.25 5.64 -2.67
C LYS A 164 -26.43 4.82 -2.18
N ASP A 165 -26.35 4.30 -0.96
CA ASP A 165 -27.37 3.46 -0.34
C ASP A 165 -27.35 3.63 1.19
N GLU A 166 -28.27 4.44 1.73
CA GLU A 166 -28.34 4.70 3.18
C GLU A 166 -28.70 3.45 4.00
N ASP A 167 -29.35 2.47 3.38
CA ASP A 167 -29.84 1.27 4.05
C ASP A 167 -28.82 0.11 4.01
N ALA A 168 -27.64 0.32 3.40
CA ALA A 168 -26.60 -0.71 3.36
C ALA A 168 -26.15 -1.12 4.77
N THR A 169 -25.92 -2.42 4.94
CA THR A 169 -25.65 -3.04 6.25
C THR A 169 -24.27 -2.69 6.80
N ASP A 170 -23.31 -2.36 5.93
CA ASP A 170 -21.98 -1.89 6.29
C ASP A 170 -21.81 -0.42 5.89
N GLU A 171 -21.18 0.37 6.76
CA GLU A 171 -21.03 1.83 6.57
C GLU A 171 -20.21 2.20 5.33
N TYR A 172 -19.30 1.31 4.90
CA TYR A 172 -18.46 1.55 3.73
C TYR A 172 -19.32 1.55 2.46
N SER A 173 -20.11 0.49 2.25
CA SER A 173 -20.98 0.33 1.08
C SER A 173 -22.11 1.37 0.96
N GLN A 174 -22.32 2.20 1.99
CA GLN A 174 -23.26 3.32 1.93
C GLN A 174 -22.80 4.43 0.98
N LEU A 175 -21.50 4.51 0.67
CA LEU A 175 -20.93 5.58 -0.16
C LEU A 175 -20.56 5.10 -1.57
N ASP A 176 -20.51 6.04 -2.51
CA ASP A 176 -19.93 5.85 -3.84
C ASP A 176 -18.45 6.29 -3.82
N HIS A 177 -17.54 5.31 -3.86
CA HIS A 177 -16.10 5.50 -3.63
C HIS A 177 -15.32 6.13 -4.79
N LYS A 178 -15.91 7.13 -5.44
CA LYS A 178 -15.33 7.81 -6.60
C LYS A 178 -14.02 8.54 -6.29
N TYR A 179 -13.86 9.00 -5.04
CA TYR A 179 -12.75 9.86 -4.64
C TYR A 179 -11.63 9.12 -3.92
N THR A 180 -11.85 7.86 -3.57
CA THR A 180 -10.92 7.06 -2.74
C THR A 180 -10.57 5.70 -3.33
N PHE A 181 -11.20 5.31 -4.46
CA PHE A 181 -11.02 3.99 -5.06
C PHE A 181 -10.82 4.07 -6.58
N ASN A 182 -9.77 3.41 -7.06
CA ASN A 182 -9.44 3.18 -8.47
C ASN A 182 -9.27 4.47 -9.29
N LEU A 183 -8.61 5.48 -8.71
CA LEU A 183 -8.23 6.70 -9.41
C LEU A 183 -7.24 6.39 -10.54
N PRO A 184 -7.29 7.13 -11.67
CA PRO A 184 -6.52 6.80 -12.87
C PRO A 184 -5.01 6.79 -12.68
N GLU A 185 -4.47 7.60 -11.75
CA GLU A 185 -3.05 7.68 -11.42
C GLU A 185 -2.46 6.35 -10.91
N VAL A 186 -3.29 5.44 -10.39
CA VAL A 186 -2.88 4.08 -9.99
C VAL A 186 -2.13 3.38 -11.13
N LEU A 187 -2.60 3.55 -12.37
CA LEU A 187 -1.98 2.90 -13.54
C LEU A 187 -0.55 3.39 -13.79
N ASP A 188 -0.23 4.63 -13.45
CA ASP A 188 1.12 5.18 -13.61
C ASP A 188 2.09 4.56 -12.60
N VAL A 189 1.64 4.37 -11.35
CA VAL A 189 2.44 3.65 -10.33
C VAL A 189 2.67 2.20 -10.74
N LEU A 190 1.64 1.51 -11.24
CA LEU A 190 1.78 0.13 -11.72
C LEU A 190 2.77 0.01 -12.90
N ARG A 191 2.84 1.01 -13.79
CA ARG A 191 3.85 1.07 -14.86
C ARG A 191 5.26 1.26 -14.29
N GLU A 192 5.44 2.14 -13.32
CA GLU A 192 6.73 2.35 -12.65
C GLU A 192 7.21 1.08 -11.92
N PHE A 193 6.31 0.37 -11.23
CA PHE A 193 6.60 -0.93 -10.63
C PHE A 193 6.97 -1.98 -11.69
N ARG A 194 6.31 -1.96 -12.86
CA ARG A 194 6.69 -2.84 -13.98
C ARG A 194 8.10 -2.57 -14.47
N ILE A 195 8.50 -1.31 -14.60
CA ILE A 195 9.84 -0.92 -15.03
C ILE A 195 10.92 -1.46 -14.08
N VAL A 196 10.67 -1.52 -12.77
CA VAL A 196 11.59 -2.14 -11.79
C VAL A 196 11.78 -3.62 -12.12
N LEU A 197 10.69 -4.35 -12.37
CA LEU A 197 10.76 -5.77 -12.73
C LEU A 197 11.48 -6.01 -14.07
N ASP A 198 11.24 -5.17 -15.07
CA ASP A 198 11.88 -5.29 -16.39
C ASP A 198 13.39 -5.15 -16.31
N LYS A 199 13.87 -4.09 -15.66
CA LYS A 199 15.30 -3.85 -15.45
C LYS A 199 15.97 -5.01 -14.73
N ASN A 200 15.30 -5.60 -13.75
CA ASN A 200 15.84 -6.75 -13.03
C ASN A 200 15.90 -8.01 -13.92
N SER A 201 14.89 -8.23 -14.76
CA SER A 201 14.88 -9.35 -15.71
C SER A 201 15.99 -9.25 -16.77
N GLU A 202 16.22 -8.05 -17.32
CA GLU A 202 17.29 -7.81 -18.30
C GLU A 202 18.68 -8.09 -17.71
N ASN A 203 18.89 -7.69 -16.44
CA ASN A 203 20.11 -7.99 -15.70
C ASN A 203 20.25 -9.48 -15.40
N ALA A 204 19.15 -10.18 -15.10
CA ALA A 204 19.14 -11.63 -14.87
C ALA A 204 19.41 -12.44 -16.15
N THR A 205 19.01 -11.95 -17.33
CA THR A 205 19.36 -12.55 -18.64
C THR A 205 20.86 -12.53 -18.97
N LYS A 206 21.72 -11.85 -18.19
CA LYS A 206 23.18 -12.06 -18.27
C LYS A 206 23.64 -13.36 -17.56
N TYR A 207 22.78 -14.00 -16.76
CA TYR A 207 23.12 -15.19 -15.98
C TYR A 207 22.15 -16.38 -16.10
N ALA A 208 20.98 -16.25 -16.75
CA ALA A 208 20.18 -17.41 -17.18
C ALA A 208 19.11 -17.01 -18.22
N ASP A 209 18.98 -17.81 -19.27
CA ASP A 209 17.90 -17.71 -20.26
C ASP A 209 16.53 -17.93 -19.59
N SER A 210 15.61 -17.00 -19.85
CA SER A 210 14.16 -17.00 -19.52
C SER A 210 13.77 -16.78 -18.05
N LEU A 211 13.47 -15.53 -17.68
CA LEU A 211 12.66 -15.19 -16.52
C LEU A 211 11.55 -14.22 -16.93
N ASN A 212 10.34 -14.75 -17.12
CA ASN A 212 9.12 -13.95 -17.17
C ASN A 212 8.76 -13.54 -15.73
N ASN A 213 8.83 -12.25 -15.40
CA ASN A 213 8.37 -11.72 -14.12
C ASN A 213 6.83 -11.52 -14.16
N TYR A 214 6.15 -11.93 -13.09
CA TYR A 214 4.68 -11.92 -13.00
C TYR A 214 4.18 -10.85 -12.01
N PHE A 215 3.08 -10.19 -12.38
CA PHE A 215 2.20 -9.47 -11.45
C PHE A 215 0.95 -10.30 -11.21
N ILE A 216 0.51 -10.34 -9.95
CA ILE A 216 -0.82 -10.82 -9.59
C ILE A 216 -1.50 -9.69 -8.83
N LEU A 217 -2.60 -9.17 -9.38
CA LEU A 217 -3.45 -8.18 -8.72
C LEU A 217 -4.68 -8.90 -8.16
N TRP A 218 -5.10 -8.56 -6.93
CA TRP A 218 -6.33 -9.07 -6.34
C TRP A 218 -7.12 -7.92 -5.70
N GLY A 219 -8.44 -7.90 -5.91
CA GLY A 219 -9.35 -6.96 -5.26
C GLY A 219 -10.52 -7.73 -4.62
N SER A 220 -10.87 -7.37 -3.38
CA SER A 220 -12.03 -7.91 -2.69
C SER A 220 -13.29 -7.15 -3.09
N GLY A 221 -14.12 -7.75 -3.94
CA GLY A 221 -15.44 -7.21 -4.30
C GLY A 221 -16.13 -8.10 -5.32
N GLU A 222 -17.35 -8.54 -5.01
CA GLU A 222 -18.19 -9.34 -5.90
C GLU A 222 -18.64 -8.50 -7.10
N SER A 223 -17.79 -8.39 -8.13
CA SER A 223 -18.15 -8.36 -9.55
C SER A 223 -16.91 -8.12 -10.40
N ILE A 224 -16.64 -9.10 -11.27
CA ILE A 224 -15.63 -9.07 -12.34
C ILE A 224 -14.19 -9.16 -11.83
N CYS A 225 -13.76 -10.41 -11.66
CA CYS A 225 -12.38 -10.85 -11.71
C CYS A 225 -11.77 -10.39 -13.05
N MET A 226 -11.17 -9.20 -13.09
CA MET A 226 -10.28 -8.82 -14.18
C MET A 226 -8.86 -9.17 -13.77
N GLN A 227 -8.54 -10.43 -14.00
CA GLN A 227 -7.21 -10.99 -13.99
C GLN A 227 -6.40 -10.26 -15.07
N LEU A 228 -5.80 -9.12 -14.74
CA LEU A 228 -4.80 -8.46 -15.59
C LEU A 228 -3.50 -9.29 -15.51
N LEU A 229 -3.51 -10.43 -16.18
CA LEU A 229 -2.29 -10.98 -16.76
C LEU A 229 -1.81 -9.94 -17.78
N ILE A 230 -0.78 -9.16 -17.42
CA ILE A 230 -0.04 -8.37 -18.40
C ILE A 230 0.77 -9.35 -19.25
N LEU A 231 0.09 -9.98 -20.21
CA LEU A 231 0.68 -10.68 -21.34
C LEU A 231 0.67 -9.70 -22.51
N PHE A 232 1.75 -8.92 -22.67
CA PHE A 232 2.05 -8.33 -23.97
C PHE A 232 3.12 -9.19 -24.63
N MET A 233 2.65 -10.17 -25.40
CA MET A 233 3.34 -10.57 -26.62
C MET A 233 2.97 -9.53 -27.69
N LEU A 234 3.91 -8.64 -28.00
CA LEU A 234 4.21 -8.19 -29.36
C LEU A 234 5.72 -7.95 -29.45
#